data_AF-A0A7I9YSM6-F1
#
_entry.id   AF-A0A7I9YSM6-F1
#
_cell.length_a   1.000
_cell.length_b   1.000
_cell.length_c   1.000
_cell.angle_alpha   90.00
_cell.angle_beta   90.00
_cell.angle_gamma   90.00
#
_symmetry.space_group_name_H-M   'P 1'
#
loop_
_entity.id
_entity.type
_entity.pdbx_description
1 polymer ?
#
loop_
_entity_poly.entity_id
_entity_poly.type
_entity_poly.pdbx_seq_one_letter_code
_entity_poly.pdbx_strand_id
1 'polypeptide(L)'
;MEYLVEMKAHVPAGTPPAAMQDIHAREAVRVRELAAEGTIVRLWHPAASDGRTFGLLTADEHGLLDKALASMPLHMWRSYEITPLSWHPDDPGAERGQEAAEFLTRTTITVPPGTSGRTIDDLKVREAICNQALAQAGLLVRLWTPPIQPGLWQSVGLWSARDVRDLEAILASLPLYRWMTVDTTPLS
;
A
#
# COMPACT_ATOMS: atom_id res chain seq x y z
N MET A 1 -13.60 -0.77 -6.59
CA MET A 1 -12.21 -0.27 -6.80
C MET A 1 -11.46 -0.33 -5.49
N GLU A 2 -10.14 -0.52 -5.52
CA GLU A 2 -9.30 -0.50 -4.32
C GLU A 2 -8.68 0.88 -4.10
N TYR A 3 -8.43 1.23 -2.85
CA TYR A 3 -7.84 2.48 -2.43
C TYR A 3 -6.81 2.22 -1.34
N LEU A 4 -5.62 2.80 -1.49
CA LEU A 4 -4.68 2.95 -0.39
C LEU A 4 -5.00 4.27 0.31
N VAL A 5 -5.36 4.18 1.59
CA VAL A 5 -5.66 5.34 2.42
C VAL A 5 -4.59 5.46 3.50
N GLU A 6 -3.80 6.53 3.42
CA GLU A 6 -2.90 6.93 4.49
C GLU A 6 -3.66 7.84 5.46
N MET A 7 -3.72 7.43 6.72
CA MET A 7 -4.48 8.06 7.79
C MET A 7 -3.52 8.62 8.81
N LYS A 8 -3.63 9.92 9.13
CA LYS A 8 -2.80 10.55 10.17
C LYS A 8 -3.66 11.18 11.25
N ALA A 9 -3.45 10.77 12.50
CA ALA A 9 -4.18 11.31 13.64
C ALA A 9 -3.57 12.64 14.15
N HIS A 10 -4.43 13.59 14.47
CA HIS A 10 -4.14 14.95 14.98
C HIS A 10 -4.92 15.17 16.28
N VAL A 11 -4.50 14.46 17.33
CA VAL A 11 -5.15 14.49 18.63
C VAL A 11 -5.02 15.88 19.24
N PRO A 12 -6.14 16.53 19.67
CA PRO A 12 -6.06 17.82 20.34
C PRO A 12 -5.22 17.77 21.62
N ALA A 13 -4.40 18.79 21.83
CA ALA A 13 -3.61 18.92 23.05
C ALA A 13 -4.51 18.96 24.28
N GLY A 14 -4.13 18.21 25.34
CA GLY A 14 -4.92 18.14 26.57
C GLY A 14 -6.09 17.15 26.54
N THR A 15 -6.25 16.35 25.47
CA THR A 15 -7.25 15.28 25.43
C THR A 15 -6.99 14.27 26.57
N PRO A 16 -7.95 14.05 27.49
CA PRO A 16 -7.74 13.13 28.59
C PRO A 16 -7.57 11.68 28.10
N PRO A 17 -6.71 10.86 28.74
CA PRO A 17 -6.51 9.47 28.34
C PRO A 17 -7.79 8.63 28.29
N ALA A 18 -8.74 8.88 29.20
CA ALA A 18 -10.03 8.19 29.22
C ALA A 18 -10.90 8.52 28.00
N ALA A 19 -10.90 9.78 27.54
CA ALA A 19 -11.62 10.19 26.34
C ALA A 19 -11.00 9.58 25.08
N MET A 20 -9.66 9.51 25.04
CA MET A 20 -8.94 8.84 23.97
C MET A 20 -9.26 7.33 23.91
N GLN A 21 -9.31 6.66 25.06
CA GLN A 21 -9.65 5.24 25.16
C GLN A 21 -11.08 4.96 24.68
N ASP A 22 -12.06 5.80 25.06
CA ASP A 22 -13.44 5.67 24.58
C ASP A 22 -13.52 5.79 23.05
N ILE A 23 -12.85 6.79 22.47
CA ILE A 23 -12.83 6.99 21.02
C ILE A 23 -12.17 5.81 20.31
N HIS A 24 -11.03 5.31 20.80
CA HIS A 24 -10.39 4.12 20.21
C HIS A 24 -11.26 2.87 20.33
N ALA A 25 -12.00 2.69 21.42
CA ALA A 25 -12.89 1.55 21.57
C ALA A 25 -14.03 1.59 20.53
N ARG A 26 -14.64 2.76 20.35
CA ARG A 26 -15.68 2.98 19.33
C ARG A 26 -15.12 2.86 17.90
N GLU A 27 -13.93 3.38 17.67
CA GLU A 27 -13.22 3.24 16.40
C GLU A 27 -13.01 1.76 16.06
N ALA A 28 -12.51 0.98 17.02
CA ALA A 28 -12.28 -0.45 16.82
C ALA A 28 -13.58 -1.21 16.51
N VAL A 29 -14.71 -0.83 17.11
CA VAL A 29 -16.03 -1.38 16.74
C VAL A 29 -16.36 -1.05 15.30
N ARG A 30 -16.29 0.22 14.90
CA ARG A 30 -16.65 0.64 13.54
C ARG A 30 -15.74 0.05 12.47
N VAL A 31 -14.44 -0.06 12.75
CA VAL A 31 -13.46 -0.74 11.87
C VAL A 31 -13.87 -2.20 11.64
N ARG A 32 -14.28 -2.92 12.69
CA ARG A 32 -14.71 -4.32 12.56
C ARG A 32 -15.99 -4.45 11.74
N GLU A 33 -16.93 -3.54 11.90
CA GLU A 33 -18.14 -3.49 11.07
C GLU A 33 -17.79 -3.27 9.59
N LEU A 34 -16.98 -2.25 9.30
CA LEU A 34 -16.53 -1.95 7.93
C LEU A 34 -15.71 -3.10 7.31
N ALA A 35 -14.96 -3.85 8.12
CA ALA A 35 -14.26 -5.05 7.66
C ALA A 35 -15.23 -6.21 7.38
N ALA A 36 -16.26 -6.41 8.21
CA ALA A 36 -17.30 -7.41 7.97
C ALA A 36 -18.16 -7.09 6.74
N GLU A 37 -18.36 -5.80 6.44
CA GLU A 37 -18.98 -5.31 5.21
C GLU A 37 -18.06 -5.45 3.98
N GLY A 38 -16.77 -5.76 4.19
CA GLY A 38 -15.76 -5.86 3.14
C GLY A 38 -15.15 -4.53 2.72
N THR A 39 -15.60 -3.39 3.26
CA THR A 39 -15.11 -2.05 2.92
C THR A 39 -13.65 -1.86 3.34
N ILE A 40 -13.28 -2.27 4.56
CA ILE A 40 -11.88 -2.32 5.01
C ILE A 40 -11.35 -3.71 4.72
N VAL A 41 -10.48 -3.83 3.71
CA VAL A 41 -9.83 -5.09 3.35
C VAL A 41 -8.70 -5.38 4.33
N ARG A 42 -7.88 -4.36 4.63
CA ARG A 42 -6.74 -4.52 5.54
C ARG A 42 -6.29 -3.20 6.14
N LEU A 43 -5.73 -3.26 7.35
CA LEU A 43 -5.08 -2.14 8.03
C LEU A 43 -3.66 -2.53 8.45
N TRP A 44 -2.75 -1.55 8.40
CA TRP A 44 -1.36 -1.69 8.82
C TRP A 44 -0.91 -0.49 9.63
N HIS A 45 -0.01 -0.71 10.58
CA HIS A 45 0.67 0.36 11.28
C HIS A 45 2.10 0.45 10.77
N PRO A 46 2.56 1.59 10.26
CA PRO A 46 3.98 1.77 9.96
C PRO A 46 4.80 1.54 11.24
N ALA A 47 5.94 0.88 11.10
CA ALA A 47 6.82 0.60 12.25
C ALA A 47 7.32 1.88 12.94
N ALA A 48 7.38 2.99 12.20
CA ALA A 48 7.63 4.32 12.75
C ALA A 48 6.37 4.84 13.45
N SER A 49 6.49 5.16 14.74
CA SER A 49 5.39 5.68 15.56
C SER A 49 5.12 7.17 15.30
N ASP A 50 4.76 7.52 14.06
CA ASP A 50 4.41 8.91 13.68
C ASP A 50 2.89 9.17 13.64
N GLY A 51 2.10 8.25 14.20
CA GLY A 51 0.64 8.35 14.26
C GLY A 51 -0.06 8.09 12.93
N ARG A 52 0.65 7.52 11.94
CA ARG A 52 0.05 7.05 10.69
C ARG A 52 -0.52 5.65 10.80
N THR A 53 -1.51 5.37 9.97
CA THR A 53 -2.07 4.05 9.71
C THR A 53 -2.33 3.97 8.20
N PHE A 54 -2.04 2.82 7.60
CA PHE A 54 -2.39 2.55 6.21
C PHE A 54 -3.60 1.63 6.15
N GLY A 55 -4.52 1.90 5.24
CA GLY A 55 -5.65 1.01 4.97
C GLY A 55 -5.76 0.69 3.49
N LEU A 56 -5.99 -0.58 3.19
CA LEU A 56 -6.51 -1.02 1.89
C LEU A 56 -8.02 -1.10 2.03
N LEU A 57 -8.72 -0.22 1.32
CA LEU A 57 -10.17 -0.14 1.33
C LEU A 57 -10.71 -0.45 -0.07
N THR A 58 -11.91 -1.00 -0.13
CA THR A 58 -12.65 -1.15 -1.38
C THR A 58 -13.95 -0.36 -1.31
N ALA A 59 -14.31 0.26 -2.43
CA ALA A 59 -15.59 0.90 -2.62
C ALA A 59 -15.99 0.82 -4.09
N ASP A 60 -17.27 0.60 -4.36
CA ASP A 60 -17.80 0.60 -5.72
C ASP A 60 -17.82 2.01 -6.34
N GLU A 61 -17.98 3.03 -5.49
CA GLU A 61 -17.98 4.44 -5.86
C GLU A 61 -17.24 5.28 -4.82
N HIS A 62 -16.59 6.37 -5.24
CA HIS A 62 -15.82 7.23 -4.33
C HIS A 62 -16.66 7.81 -3.18
N GLY A 63 -17.93 8.13 -3.43
CA GLY A 63 -18.85 8.61 -2.39
C GLY A 63 -19.15 7.59 -1.29
N LEU A 64 -18.93 6.29 -1.52
CA LEU A 64 -19.02 5.26 -0.48
C LEU A 64 -17.75 5.22 0.38
N LEU A 65 -16.57 5.45 -0.21
CA LEU A 65 -15.32 5.59 0.55
C LEU A 65 -15.40 6.77 1.53
N ASP A 66 -15.82 7.94 1.04
CA ASP A 66 -15.94 9.14 1.89
C ASP A 66 -16.93 8.93 3.04
N LYS A 67 -18.07 8.28 2.78
CA LYS A 67 -19.03 7.91 3.83
C LYS A 67 -18.45 6.95 4.84
N ALA A 68 -17.69 5.94 4.39
CA ALA A 68 -17.03 4.99 5.27
C ALA A 68 -16.03 5.70 6.18
N LEU A 69 -15.15 6.53 5.62
CA LEU A 69 -14.16 7.30 6.37
C LEU A 69 -14.81 8.29 7.35
N ALA A 70 -15.87 9.00 6.92
CA ALA A 70 -16.63 9.91 7.76
C ALA A 70 -17.40 9.21 8.89
N SER A 71 -17.71 7.92 8.74
CA SER A 71 -18.38 7.13 9.79
C SER A 71 -17.47 6.73 10.94
N MET A 72 -16.14 6.83 10.75
CA MET A 72 -15.16 6.45 11.78
C MET A 72 -15.11 7.51 12.88
N PRO A 73 -15.24 7.14 14.17
CA PRO A 73 -15.15 8.09 15.29
C PRO A 73 -13.92 9.01 15.28
N LEU A 74 -12.76 8.54 14.83
CA LEU A 74 -11.55 9.36 14.76
C LEU A 74 -11.52 10.35 13.58
N HIS A 75 -12.50 10.33 12.68
CA HIS A 75 -12.53 11.16 11.47
C HIS A 75 -12.32 12.66 11.76
N MET A 76 -12.93 13.17 12.82
CA MET A 76 -12.82 14.58 13.20
C MET A 76 -11.40 14.99 13.61
N TRP A 77 -10.55 14.03 13.97
CA TRP A 77 -9.16 14.24 14.39
C TRP A 77 -8.18 13.61 13.41
N ARG A 78 -8.59 13.32 12.17
CA ARG A 78 -7.75 12.60 11.21
C ARG A 78 -7.73 13.29 9.86
N SER A 79 -6.55 13.31 9.24
CA SER A 79 -6.41 13.64 7.81
C SER A 79 -6.20 12.36 7.00
N TYR A 80 -6.65 12.38 5.76
CA TYR A 80 -6.58 11.25 4.84
C TYR A 80 -5.86 11.66 3.56
N GLU A 81 -4.95 10.81 3.09
CA GLU A 81 -4.43 10.84 1.72
C GLU A 81 -4.92 9.58 1.02
N ILE A 82 -5.70 9.75 -0.04
CA ILE A 82 -6.38 8.66 -0.75
C ILE A 82 -5.70 8.47 -2.11
N THR A 83 -5.14 7.29 -2.33
CA THR A 83 -4.60 6.87 -3.63
C THR A 83 -5.53 5.81 -4.23
N PRO A 84 -6.23 6.09 -5.34
CA PRO A 84 -6.96 5.06 -6.08
C PRO A 84 -5.98 4.04 -6.65
N LEU A 85 -6.27 2.76 -6.48
CA LEU A 85 -5.44 1.67 -6.96
C LEU A 85 -6.16 0.94 -8.09
N SER A 86 -5.57 0.98 -9.27
CA SER A 86 -6.00 0.14 -10.39
C SER A 86 -5.28 -1.20 -10.34
N TRP A 87 -5.91 -2.22 -10.91
CA TRP A 87 -5.30 -3.53 -11.08
C TRP A 87 -4.02 -3.45 -11.91
N HIS A 88 -2.98 -4.16 -11.46
CA HIS A 88 -1.73 -4.33 -12.20
C HIS A 88 -1.70 -5.72 -12.87
N PRO A 89 -1.21 -5.86 -14.11
CA PRO A 89 -1.18 -7.14 -14.82
C PRO A 89 -0.41 -8.26 -14.10
N ASP A 90 0.63 -7.89 -13.38
CA ASP A 90 1.45 -8.81 -12.59
C ASP A 90 0.99 -8.93 -11.11
N ASP A 91 -0.20 -8.44 -10.73
CA ASP A 91 -0.73 -8.59 -9.36
C ASP A 91 -1.06 -10.06 -9.06
N PRO A 92 -0.43 -10.70 -8.07
CA PRO A 92 -0.77 -12.08 -7.72
C PRO A 92 -2.05 -12.20 -6.90
N GLY A 93 -2.57 -11.10 -6.33
CA GLY A 93 -3.82 -11.12 -5.59
C GLY A 93 -3.76 -11.90 -4.27
N ALA A 94 -2.58 -12.12 -3.69
CA ALA A 94 -2.43 -12.88 -2.46
C ALA A 94 -2.86 -12.05 -1.23
N GLU A 95 -3.45 -12.70 -0.23
CA GLU A 95 -3.87 -12.03 1.01
C GLU A 95 -2.69 -11.78 1.97
N ARG A 96 -1.70 -12.67 1.98
CA ARG A 96 -0.50 -12.64 2.82
C ARG A 96 0.69 -13.23 2.08
N GLY A 97 1.89 -12.84 2.48
CA GLY A 97 3.13 -13.44 1.99
C GLY A 97 3.71 -14.50 2.92
N GLN A 98 4.92 -14.95 2.57
CA GLN A 98 5.65 -16.02 3.26
C GLN A 98 6.11 -15.62 4.67
N GLU A 99 6.62 -14.39 4.82
CA GLU A 99 7.16 -13.84 6.05
C GLU A 99 6.11 -13.02 6.80
N ALA A 100 6.26 -12.91 8.12
CA ALA A 100 5.35 -12.14 8.97
C ALA A 100 5.48 -10.62 8.76
N ALA A 101 6.67 -10.14 8.38
CA ALA A 101 6.91 -8.73 8.13
C ALA A 101 6.52 -8.36 6.70
N GLU A 102 5.83 -7.23 6.58
CA GLU A 102 5.36 -6.70 5.31
C GLU A 102 5.90 -5.30 5.06
N PHE A 103 6.02 -4.95 3.79
CA PHE A 103 6.53 -3.66 3.35
C PHE A 103 5.66 -3.13 2.22
N LEU A 104 5.23 -1.87 2.36
CA LEU A 104 4.60 -1.14 1.28
C LEU A 104 5.66 -0.35 0.51
N THR A 105 5.75 -0.56 -0.79
CA THR A 105 6.66 0.21 -1.66
C THR A 105 5.86 1.08 -2.60
N ARG A 106 6.26 2.34 -2.76
CA ARG A 106 5.87 3.18 -3.90
C ARG A 106 7.07 3.28 -4.83
N THR A 107 6.93 2.75 -6.04
CA THR A 107 8.02 2.67 -7.01
C THR A 107 7.74 3.60 -8.17
N THR A 108 8.75 4.37 -8.59
CA THR A 108 8.74 5.15 -9.81
C THR A 108 9.87 4.69 -10.72
N ILE A 109 9.56 4.39 -11.98
CA ILE A 109 10.52 3.90 -12.98
C ILE A 109 10.86 5.05 -13.92
N THR A 110 12.14 5.43 -13.96
CA THR A 110 12.66 6.45 -14.87
C THR A 110 13.51 5.81 -15.95
N VAL A 111 12.97 5.78 -17.17
CA VAL A 111 13.69 5.22 -18.32
C VAL A 111 14.82 6.16 -18.75
N PRO A 112 16.07 5.69 -18.88
CA PRO A 112 17.18 6.53 -19.33
C PRO A 112 16.94 7.09 -20.74
N PRO A 113 17.33 8.35 -21.01
CA PRO A 113 17.23 8.94 -22.35
C PRO A 113 17.94 8.08 -23.41
N GLY A 114 17.32 7.94 -24.58
CA GLY A 114 17.88 7.14 -25.69
C GLY A 114 17.69 5.63 -25.56
N THR A 115 17.02 5.14 -24.51
CA THR A 115 16.65 3.72 -24.42
C THR A 115 15.65 3.37 -25.51
N SER A 116 15.94 2.32 -26.29
CA SER A 116 15.05 1.88 -27.38
C SER A 116 13.75 1.25 -26.84
N GLY A 117 12.66 1.38 -27.61
CA GLY A 117 11.39 0.70 -27.30
C GLY A 117 11.54 -0.81 -27.16
N ARG A 118 12.34 -1.45 -28.01
CA ARG A 118 12.63 -2.89 -27.90
C ARG A 118 13.27 -3.25 -26.57
N THR A 119 14.27 -2.49 -26.12
CA THR A 119 14.94 -2.73 -24.83
C THR A 119 13.97 -2.59 -23.66
N ILE A 120 13.07 -1.60 -23.74
CA ILE A 120 12.00 -1.39 -22.76
C ILE A 120 11.07 -2.62 -22.72
N ASP A 121 10.60 -3.06 -23.88
CA ASP A 121 9.66 -4.18 -23.99
C ASP A 121 10.31 -5.49 -23.48
N ASP A 122 11.56 -5.75 -23.85
CA ASP A 122 12.33 -6.90 -23.37
C ASP A 122 12.55 -6.87 -21.84
N LEU A 123 12.67 -5.69 -21.24
CA LEU A 123 12.77 -5.55 -19.78
C LEU A 123 11.41 -5.78 -19.11
N LYS A 124 10.31 -5.25 -19.67
CA LYS A 124 8.96 -5.48 -19.13
C LYS A 124 8.58 -6.96 -19.13
N VAL A 125 8.91 -7.70 -20.19
CA VAL A 125 8.65 -9.15 -20.24
C VAL A 125 9.43 -9.88 -19.16
N ARG A 126 10.72 -9.55 -18.97
CA ARG A 126 11.53 -10.15 -17.91
C ARG A 126 11.05 -9.75 -16.52
N GLU A 127 10.61 -8.51 -16.35
CA GLU A 127 10.03 -8.01 -15.11
C GLU A 127 8.80 -8.85 -14.72
N ALA A 128 7.87 -9.05 -15.64
CA ALA A 128 6.67 -9.85 -15.40
C ALA A 128 7.01 -11.31 -15.00
N ILE A 129 8.02 -11.92 -15.65
CA ILE A 129 8.50 -13.25 -15.28
C ILE A 129 9.10 -13.26 -13.87
N CYS A 130 9.88 -12.23 -13.52
CA CYS A 130 10.46 -12.10 -12.18
C CYS A 130 9.38 -11.90 -11.11
N ASN A 131 8.42 -11.00 -11.36
CA ASN A 131 7.26 -10.77 -10.49
C ASN A 131 6.48 -12.07 -10.26
N GLN A 132 6.25 -12.87 -11.32
CA GLN A 132 5.59 -14.16 -11.19
C GLN A 132 6.37 -15.14 -10.30
N ALA A 133 7.69 -15.21 -10.45
CA ALA A 133 8.54 -16.06 -9.59
C ALA A 133 8.52 -15.59 -8.13
N LEU A 134 8.58 -14.28 -7.87
CA LEU A 134 8.49 -13.70 -6.54
C LEU A 134 7.11 -13.92 -5.91
N ALA A 135 6.05 -13.86 -6.70
CA ALA A 135 4.70 -14.20 -6.28
C ALA A 135 4.56 -15.68 -5.89
N GLN A 136 5.12 -16.60 -6.69
CA GLN A 136 5.13 -18.04 -6.36
C GLN A 136 5.92 -18.34 -5.09
N ALA A 137 6.97 -17.57 -4.82
CA ALA A 137 7.74 -17.63 -3.58
C ALA A 137 7.03 -16.92 -2.40
N GLY A 138 5.86 -16.31 -2.60
CA GLY A 138 5.14 -15.59 -1.54
C GLY A 138 5.82 -14.29 -1.09
N LEU A 139 6.76 -13.76 -1.88
CA LEU A 139 7.50 -12.53 -1.58
C LEU A 139 6.80 -11.28 -2.12
N LEU A 140 6.19 -11.37 -3.30
CA LEU A 140 5.27 -10.36 -3.82
C LEU A 140 3.84 -10.74 -3.42
N VAL A 141 3.19 -9.92 -2.60
CA VAL A 141 1.85 -10.21 -2.05
C VAL A 141 0.76 -9.56 -2.89
N ARG A 142 0.93 -8.28 -3.21
CA ARG A 142 0.02 -7.52 -4.08
C ARG A 142 0.79 -6.48 -4.88
N LEU A 143 0.27 -6.13 -6.05
CA LEU A 143 0.81 -5.09 -6.91
C LEU A 143 -0.32 -4.26 -7.54
N TRP A 144 -0.15 -2.95 -7.59
CA TRP A 144 -1.16 -2.03 -8.10
C TRP A 144 -0.56 -0.96 -8.99
N THR A 145 -1.39 -0.40 -9.86
CA THR A 145 -1.10 0.80 -10.64
C THR A 145 -1.80 2.01 -9.99
N PRO A 146 -1.05 2.95 -9.38
CA PRO A 146 -1.61 4.21 -8.90
C PRO A 146 -2.00 5.13 -10.09
N PRO A 147 -2.68 6.27 -9.87
CA PRO A 147 -3.09 7.15 -10.96
C PRO A 147 -1.90 7.57 -11.82
N ILE A 148 -2.05 7.41 -13.14
CA ILE A 148 -0.97 7.63 -14.10
C ILE A 148 -0.58 9.11 -14.08
N GLN A 149 0.68 9.38 -13.73
CA GLN A 149 1.30 10.67 -14.00
C GLN A 149 1.97 10.62 -15.38
N PRO A 150 1.75 11.62 -16.26
CA PRO A 150 2.35 11.63 -17.59
C PRO A 150 3.87 11.47 -17.53
N GLY A 151 4.39 10.44 -18.20
CA GLY A 151 5.83 10.19 -18.30
C GLY A 151 6.48 9.40 -17.16
N LEU A 152 5.72 9.02 -16.12
CA LEU A 152 6.21 8.18 -15.02
C LEU A 152 5.46 6.85 -14.99
N TRP A 153 6.19 5.74 -14.97
CA TRP A 153 5.58 4.45 -14.63
C TRP A 153 5.72 4.26 -13.14
N GLN A 154 4.58 4.06 -12.49
CA GLN A 154 4.50 3.92 -11.06
C GLN A 154 3.81 2.62 -10.70
N SER A 155 4.23 2.04 -9.58
CA SER A 155 3.55 0.91 -8.96
C SER A 155 3.53 1.07 -7.45
N VAL A 156 2.49 0.52 -6.84
CA VAL A 156 2.43 0.30 -5.39
C VAL A 156 2.53 -1.20 -5.18
N GLY A 157 3.50 -1.64 -4.37
CA GLY A 157 3.73 -3.06 -4.08
C GLY A 157 3.56 -3.35 -2.59
N LEU A 158 2.91 -4.48 -2.27
CA LEU A 158 2.94 -5.07 -0.93
C LEU A 158 3.85 -6.29 -0.98
N TRP A 159 4.91 -6.26 -0.18
CA TRP A 159 5.95 -7.27 -0.18
C TRP A 159 6.03 -7.95 1.18
N SER A 160 6.47 -9.20 1.16
CA SER A 160 6.77 -9.99 2.34
C SER A 160 8.25 -10.34 2.35
N ALA A 161 8.94 -9.97 3.42
CA ALA A 161 10.39 -10.13 3.57
C ALA A 161 10.75 -10.21 5.05
N ARG A 162 11.92 -10.78 5.38
CA ARG A 162 12.33 -10.94 6.79
C ARG A 162 12.66 -9.61 7.46
N ASP A 163 13.35 -8.73 6.73
CA ASP A 163 13.71 -7.39 7.14
C ASP A 163 13.88 -6.47 5.92
N VAL A 164 14.21 -5.20 6.14
CA VAL A 164 14.40 -4.22 5.06
C VAL A 164 15.57 -4.57 4.12
N ARG A 165 16.60 -5.27 4.61
CA ARG A 165 17.74 -5.67 3.76
C ARG A 165 17.37 -6.84 2.87
N ASP A 166 16.55 -7.75 3.39
CA ASP A 166 15.97 -8.84 2.62
C ASP A 166 15.04 -8.30 1.53
N LEU A 167 14.20 -7.31 1.85
CA LEU A 167 13.40 -6.60 0.86
C LEU A 167 14.27 -5.96 -0.23
N GLU A 168 15.34 -5.28 0.14
CA GLU A 168 16.25 -4.66 -0.82
C GLU A 168 16.86 -5.68 -1.78
N ALA A 169 17.23 -6.86 -1.28
CA ALA A 169 17.74 -7.96 -2.10
C ALA A 169 16.66 -8.50 -3.06
N ILE A 170 15.41 -8.59 -2.61
CA ILE A 170 14.26 -8.98 -3.44
C ILE A 170 14.06 -7.96 -4.56
N LEU A 171 13.99 -6.67 -4.22
CA LEU A 171 13.81 -5.59 -5.21
C LEU A 171 14.99 -5.53 -6.19
N ALA A 172 16.22 -5.74 -5.72
CA ALA A 172 17.42 -5.78 -6.57
C ALA A 172 17.42 -6.93 -7.60
N SER A 173 16.58 -7.95 -7.41
CA SER A 173 16.40 -9.02 -8.39
C SER A 173 15.54 -8.62 -9.59
N LEU A 174 14.74 -7.55 -9.45
CA LEU A 174 13.84 -7.08 -10.50
C LEU A 174 14.65 -6.52 -11.69
N PRO A 175 14.39 -6.97 -12.93
CA PRO A 175 15.05 -6.47 -14.13
C PRO A 175 15.03 -4.94 -14.30
N LEU A 176 13.97 -4.27 -13.84
CA LEU A 176 13.83 -2.80 -13.91
C LEU A 176 14.47 -2.07 -12.73
N TYR A 177 14.99 -2.76 -11.72
CA TYR A 177 15.50 -2.17 -10.47
C TYR A 177 16.48 -1.01 -10.69
N ARG A 178 17.37 -1.12 -11.68
CA ARG A 178 18.33 -0.06 -12.03
C ARG A 178 17.70 1.27 -12.50
N TRP A 179 16.40 1.28 -12.79
CA TRP A 179 15.61 2.44 -13.17
C TRP A 179 14.60 2.86 -12.09
N MET A 180 14.54 2.12 -10.98
CA MET A 180 13.59 2.34 -9.91
C MET A 180 14.11 3.37 -8.91
N THR A 181 13.21 4.26 -8.51
CA THR A 181 13.25 4.94 -7.22
C THR A 181 12.16 4.32 -6.36
N VAL A 182 12.51 3.80 -5.19
CA VAL A 182 11.59 3.08 -4.30
C VAL A 182 11.50 3.77 -2.95
N ASP A 183 10.29 4.17 -2.58
CA ASP A 183 9.96 4.61 -1.22
C ASP A 183 9.36 3.43 -0.44
N THR A 184 10.06 2.99 0.59
CA THR A 184 9.68 1.81 1.39
C THR A 184 9.12 2.22 2.74
N THR A 185 7.95 1.67 3.09
CA THR A 185 7.32 1.78 4.41
C THR A 185 7.21 0.39 5.05
N PRO A 186 7.97 0.09 6.12
CA PRO A 186 7.79 -1.12 6.91
C PRO A 186 6.45 -1.11 7.63
N LEU A 187 5.72 -2.23 7.58
CA LEU A 187 4.39 -2.40 8.14
C LEU A 187 4.42 -3.39 9.32
N SER A 188 3.55 -3.16 10.29
CA SER A 188 3.27 -4.03 11.45
C SER A 188 1.78 -4.25 11.65
#